data_AF-A0A917G3K9-F1
#
_entry.id   AF-A0A917G3K9-F1
#
_cell.length_a   1.000
_cell.length_b   1.000
_cell.length_c   1.000
_cell.angle_alpha   90.00
_cell.angle_beta   90.00
_cell.angle_gamma   90.00
#
_symmetry.space_group_name_H-M   'P 1'
#
loop_
_entity.id
_entity.type
_entity.pdbx_description
1 polymer ?
#
loop_
_entity_poly.entity_id
_entity_poly.type
_entity_poly.pdbx_seq_one_letter_code
_entity_poly.pdbx_strand_id
1 'polypeptide(L)' 'MKQVVKMVRKSDIEKQYTLMLQLELDYELATLFDAMQQHNEKDIEKSKKRLAEIHKELEVLHVYA' A
#
# COMPACT_ATOMS: atom_id res chain seq x y z
N MET A 1 -28.45 -7.09 -25.25
CA MET A 1 -28.48 -7.30 -23.78
C MET A 1 -27.12 -6.92 -23.22
N LYS A 2 -26.95 -5.71 -22.66
CA LYS A 2 -25.65 -5.14 -22.24
C LYS A 2 -25.73 -4.64 -20.79
N GLN A 3 -25.77 -5.51 -19.78
CA GLN A 3 -25.72 -5.04 -18.38
C GLN A 3 -24.97 -5.98 -17.40
N VAL A 4 -24.11 -6.89 -17.85
CA VAL A 4 -23.39 -7.82 -16.93
C VAL A 4 -21.90 -7.50 -16.77
N VAL A 5 -21.32 -6.64 -17.62
CA VAL A 5 -19.86 -6.42 -17.68
C VAL A 5 -19.34 -5.39 -16.65
N LYS A 6 -20.23 -4.69 -15.92
CA LYS A 6 -19.81 -3.61 -15.01
C LYS A 6 -19.46 -4.06 -13.58
N MET A 7 -19.88 -5.25 -13.15
CA MET A 7 -19.57 -5.74 -11.79
C MET A 7 -18.20 -6.42 -11.70
N VAL A 8 -17.73 -7.05 -12.78
CA VAL A 8 -16.43 -7.76 -12.80
C VAL A 8 -15.23 -6.80 -12.67
N ARG A 9 -15.36 -5.54 -13.11
CA ARG A 9 -14.25 -4.58 -13.08
C ARG A 9 -13.89 -4.06 -11.69
N LYS A 10 -14.84 -4.00 -10.74
CA LYS A 10 -14.56 -3.41 -9.42
C LYS A 10 -13.66 -4.30 -8.57
N SER A 11 -13.91 -5.60 -8.56
CA SER A 11 -13.10 -6.56 -7.79
C SER A 11 -11.68 -6.71 -8.32
N ASP A 12 -11.48 -6.59 -9.63
CA ASP A 12 -10.13 -6.57 -10.22
C ASP A 12 -9.38 -5.28 -9.85
N ILE A 13 -10.05 -4.13 -9.85
CA ILE A 13 -9.43 -2.84 -9.48
C ILE A 13 -9.02 -2.84 -8.00
N GLU A 14 -9.87 -3.35 -7.09
CA GLU A 14 -9.53 -3.48 -5.67
C GLU A 14 -8.32 -4.39 -5.48
N LYS A 15 -8.29 -5.55 -6.14
CA LYS A 15 -7.13 -6.45 -6.11
C LYS A 15 -5.86 -5.80 -6.63
N GLN A 16 -5.92 -5.10 -7.77
CA GLN A 16 -4.77 -4.39 -8.33
C GLN A 16 -4.29 -3.28 -7.39
N TYR A 17 -5.22 -2.58 -6.74
CA TYR A 17 -4.90 -1.52 -5.78
C TYR A 17 -4.26 -2.08 -4.51
N THR A 18 -4.75 -3.20 -3.96
CA THR A 18 -4.09 -3.92 -2.87
C THR A 18 -2.66 -4.34 -3.26
N LEU A 19 -2.50 -4.88 -4.46
CA LEU A 19 -1.19 -5.34 -4.96
C LEU A 19 -0.21 -4.18 -5.13
N MET A 20 -0.69 -3.03 -5.60
CA MET A 20 0.09 -1.80 -5.71
C MET A 20 0.51 -1.28 -4.33
N LEU A 21 -0.42 -1.23 -3.36
CA LEU A 21 -0.13 -0.82 -1.99
C LEU A 21 0.86 -1.77 -1.31
N GLN A 22 0.77 -3.09 -1.55
CA GLN A 22 1.75 -4.06 -1.07
C GLN A 22 3.14 -3.80 -1.66
N LEU A 23 3.22 -3.51 -2.96
CA LEU A 23 4.48 -3.18 -3.62
C LEU A 23 5.11 -1.89 -3.06
N GLU A 24 4.28 -0.88 -2.80
CA GLU A 24 4.72 0.39 -2.21
C GLU A 24 5.17 0.21 -0.75
N LEU A 25 4.49 -0.66 0.01
CA LEU A 25 4.88 -1.06 1.35
C LEU A 25 6.24 -1.77 1.35
N ASP A 26 6.47 -2.72 0.44
CA ASP A 26 7.75 -3.41 0.29
C ASP A 26 8.89 -2.44 -0.06
N TYR A 27 8.63 -1.49 -0.95
CA TYR A 27 9.59 -0.44 -1.32
C TYR A 27 9.95 0.45 -0.12
N GLU A 28 8.96 0.89 0.66
CA GLU A 28 9.23 1.71 1.84
C GLU A 28 9.88 0.94 2.98
N LEU A 29 9.61 -0.36 3.12
CA LEU A 29 10.34 -1.22 4.05
C LEU A 29 11.81 -1.37 3.67
N ALA A 30 12.13 -1.52 2.38
CA ALA A 30 13.50 -1.53 1.90
C ALA A 30 14.20 -0.18 2.16
N THR A 31 13.50 0.93 1.90
CA THR A 31 14.00 2.28 2.18
C THR A 31 14.24 2.51 3.67
N LEU A 32 13.32 2.04 4.53
CA LEU A 32 13.48 2.07 5.98
C LEU A 32 14.69 1.25 6.43
N PHE A 33 14.89 0.05 5.86
CA PHE A 33 16.02 -0.80 6.19
C PHE A 33 17.36 -0.13 5.86
N ASP A 34 17.47 0.50 4.69
CA ASP A 34 18.66 1.25 4.30
C ASP A 34 18.87 2.48 5.20
N ALA A 35 17.82 3.21 5.52
CA ALA A 35 17.87 4.35 6.44
C ALA A 35 18.30 3.93 7.86
N MET A 36 17.84 2.75 8.33
CA MET A 36 18.25 2.15 9.59
C MET A 36 19.73 1.76 9.59
N GLN A 37 20.23 1.18 8.49
CA GLN A 37 21.65 0.86 8.35
C GLN A 37 22.54 2.12 8.33
N GLN A 38 22.05 3.20 7.72
CA GLN A 38 22.75 4.48 7.68
C GLN A 38 22.57 5.32 8.96
N HIS A 39 21.82 4.82 9.96
CA HIS A 39 21.47 5.53 11.19
C HIS A 39 20.85 6.92 10.95
N ASN A 40 20.15 7.09 9.83
CA ASN A 40 19.55 8.36 9.46
C ASN A 40 18.16 8.49 10.08
N GLU A 41 18.09 9.04 11.30
CA GLU A 41 16.84 9.16 12.07
C GLU A 41 15.73 9.93 11.32
N LYS A 42 16.09 10.91 10.49
CA LYS A 42 15.10 11.68 9.71
C LYS A 42 14.40 10.81 8.68
N ASP A 43 15.17 10.00 7.95
CA ASP A 43 14.62 9.11 6.93
C ASP A 43 13.89 7.92 7.56
N ILE A 44 14.38 7.42 8.71
CA ILE A 44 13.68 6.42 9.52
C ILE A 44 12.29 6.91 9.95
N GLU A 45 12.19 8.12 10.51
CA GLU A 45 10.89 8.70 10.89
C GLU A 45 9.98 8.91 9.69
N LYS A 46 10.55 9.36 8.56
CA LYS A 46 9.79 9.61 7.34
C LYS A 46 9.21 8.33 6.75
N SER A 47 10.02 7.28 6.59
CA SER A 47 9.55 5.99 6.09
C SER A 47 8.56 5.34 7.06
N LYS A 48 8.74 5.47 8.38
CA LYS A 48 7.75 5.01 9.37
C LYS A 48 6.41 5.72 9.23
N LYS A 49 6.39 7.05 9.01
CA LYS A 49 5.15 7.80 8.76
C LYS A 49 4.48 7.33 7.47
N ARG A 50 5.25 7.14 6.39
CA ARG A 50 4.75 6.63 5.10
C ARG A 50 4.15 5.24 5.24
N LEU A 51 4.83 4.34 5.94
CA LEU A 51 4.34 2.98 6.21
C LEU A 51 3.03 2.99 7.02
N ALA A 52 2.89 3.90 7.98
CA ALA A 52 1.64 4.04 8.74
C ALA A 52 0.48 4.54 7.86
N GLU A 53 0.74 5.44 6.91
CA GLU A 53 -0.26 5.90 5.93
C GLU A 53 -0.71 4.74 5.03
N ILE A 54 0.24 4.01 4.44
CA ILE A 54 -0.05 2.84 3.58
C ILE A 54 -0.80 1.76 4.36
N HIS A 55 -0.42 1.51 5.61
CA HIS A 55 -1.09 0.52 6.45
C HIS A 55 -2.54 0.93 6.74
N LYS A 56 -2.81 2.22 6.97
CA LYS A 56 -4.16 2.75 7.15
C LYS A 56 -4.99 2.65 5.87
N GLU A 57 -4.40 2.92 4.71
CA GLU A 57 -5.07 2.75 3.42
C GLU A 57 -5.42 1.27 3.15
N LEU A 58 -4.51 0.35 3.48
CA LEU A 58 -4.75 -1.10 3.39
C LEU A 58 -5.83 -1.58 4.37
N GLU A 59 -5.86 -1.06 5.61
CA GLU A 59 -6.91 -1.36 6.58
C GLU A 59 -8.27 -0.87 6.09
N VAL A 60 -8.34 0.36 5.58
CA VAL A 60 -9.57 0.90 5.00
C VAL A 60 -10.03 0.04 3.84
N LEU A 61 -9.13 -0.39 2.95
CA LEU A 61 -9.47 -1.30 1.85
C LEU A 61 -9.99 -2.65 2.33
N HIS A 62 -9.34 -3.25 3.33
CA HIS A 62 -9.76 -4.53 3.91
C HIS A 62 -11.11 -4.43 4.62
N VAL A 63 -11.43 -3.28 5.22
CA VAL A 63 -12.73 -3.05 5.87
C VAL A 63 -13.88 -2.96 4.85
N TYR A 64 -13.58 -2.63 3.60
CA TYR A 64 -14.56 -2.58 2.51
C TYR A 64 -14.63 -3.84 1.63
N ALA A 65 -13.73 -4.82 1.83
CA ALA A 65 -13.66 -6.09 1.09
C ALA A 65 -14.48 -7.21 1.75
#